data_AF-A0A218QR35-F1
#
_entry.id   AF-A0A218QR35-F1
#
_cell.length_a   1.000
_cell.length_b   1.000
_cell.length_c   1.000
_cell.angle_alpha   90.00
_cell.angle_beta   90.00
_cell.angle_gamma   90.00
#
_symmetry.space_group_name_H-M   'P 1'
#
loop_
_entity.id
_entity.type
_entity.pdbx_description
1 polymer ?
#
loop_
_entity_poly.entity_id
_entity_poly.type
_entity_poly.pdbx_seq_one_letter_code
_entity_poly.pdbx_strand_id
1 'polypeptide(L)' 'MSFKGYQDLEQALDRMGQPTDQQAALIKATMQGKRLKYPQRYDQEALLNLHKAKMHLEQTLDLLNI' A
#
# COMPACT_ATOMS: atom_id res chain seq x y z
N MET A 1 -8.12 -20.96 -0.52
CA MET A 1 -8.61 -20.09 -1.62
C MET A 1 -8.60 -20.88 -2.92
N SER A 2 -9.41 -20.51 -3.91
CA SER A 2 -9.35 -21.10 -5.26
C SER A 2 -8.25 -20.41 -6.08
N PHE A 3 -7.79 -21.04 -7.17
CA PHE A 3 -6.85 -20.45 -8.12
C PHE A 3 -7.29 -19.06 -8.60
N LYS A 4 -8.58 -18.90 -8.92
CA LYS A 4 -9.18 -17.60 -9.27
C LYS A 4 -9.00 -16.55 -8.16
N GLY A 5 -9.15 -16.95 -6.90
CA GLY A 5 -8.96 -16.03 -5.77
C GLY A 5 -7.53 -15.47 -5.69
N TYR A 6 -6.52 -16.25 -6.09
CA TYR A 6 -5.14 -15.76 -6.17
C TYR A 6 -4.95 -14.80 -7.34
N GLN A 7 -5.47 -15.12 -8.51
CA GLN A 7 -5.44 -14.23 -9.67
C GLN A 7 -6.14 -12.89 -9.42
N ASP A 8 -7.23 -12.90 -8.64
CA ASP A 8 -7.94 -11.67 -8.26
C ASP A 8 -7.08 -10.82 -7.30
N LEU A 9 -6.29 -11.43 -6.42
CA LEU A 9 -5.35 -10.74 -5.52
C LEU A 9 -4.14 -10.16 -6.27
N GLU A 10 -3.55 -10.92 -7.19
CA GLU A 10 -2.45 -10.45 -8.04
C GLU A 10 -2.89 -9.25 -8.90
N GLN A 11 -4.05 -9.35 -9.56
CA GLN A 11 -4.62 -8.23 -10.32
C GLN A 11 -4.92 -7.01 -9.45
N ALA A 12 -5.41 -7.22 -8.23
CA ALA A 12 -5.61 -6.13 -7.29
C ALA A 12 -4.28 -5.46 -6.95
N LEU A 13 -3.23 -6.25 -6.70
CA LEU A 13 -1.89 -5.76 -6.41
C LEU A 13 -1.30 -4.92 -7.55
N ASP A 14 -1.41 -5.40 -8.79
CA ASP A 14 -0.93 -4.69 -9.99
C ASP A 14 -1.62 -3.33 -10.14
N ARG A 15 -2.94 -3.29 -9.89
CA ARG A 15 -3.73 -2.06 -9.97
C ARG A 15 -3.38 -1.04 -8.88
N MET A 16 -2.80 -1.46 -7.75
CA MET A 16 -2.34 -0.53 -6.72
C MET A 16 -1.14 0.29 -7.17
N GLY A 17 -0.43 -0.14 -8.22
CA GLY A 17 0.68 0.62 -8.82
C GLY A 17 1.85 0.85 -7.85
N GLN A 18 2.80 1.69 -8.25
CA GLN A 18 3.92 2.08 -7.39
C GLN A 18 3.77 3.54 -6.96
N PRO A 19 4.16 3.90 -5.72
CA PRO A 19 4.15 5.28 -5.30
C PRO A 19 5.14 6.09 -6.14
N THR A 20 4.76 7.31 -6.49
CA THR A 20 5.69 8.28 -7.08
C THR A 20 6.77 8.67 -6.06
N ASP A 21 7.88 9.28 -6.50
CA ASP A 21 8.94 9.74 -5.59
C ASP A 21 8.41 10.67 -4.48
N GLN A 22 7.46 11.54 -4.82
CA GLN A 22 6.81 12.44 -3.87
C GLN A 22 5.96 11.67 -2.86
N GLN A 23 5.19 10.68 -3.32
CA GLN A 23 4.40 9.81 -2.45
C GLN A 23 5.30 8.97 -1.54
N ALA A 24 6.40 8.41 -2.07
CA ALA A 24 7.37 7.65 -1.29
C ALA A 24 8.03 8.51 -0.20
N ALA A 25 8.40 9.75 -0.53
CA ALA A 25 8.91 10.72 0.44
C ALA A 25 7.87 11.03 1.54
N LEU A 26 6.61 11.23 1.16
CA LEU A 26 5.51 11.48 2.10
C LEU A 26 5.23 10.27 3.00
N ILE A 27 5.21 9.05 2.44
CA ILE A 27 5.07 7.80 3.20
C ILE A 27 6.19 7.70 4.24
N LYS A 28 7.45 7.88 3.82
CA LYS A 28 8.61 7.83 4.71
C LYS A 28 8.52 8.85 5.84
N ALA A 29 8.16 10.10 5.52
CA ALA A 29 7.94 11.13 6.52
C ALA A 29 6.83 10.75 7.52
N THR A 30 5.74 10.16 7.03
CA THR A 30 4.62 9.70 7.85
C THR A 30 5.03 8.57 8.80
N MET A 31 5.83 7.61 8.31
CA MET A 31 6.40 6.52 9.14
C MET A 31 7.35 7.05 10.23
N GLN A 32 8.02 8.17 9.98
CA GLN A 32 8.86 8.87 10.97
C GLN A 32 8.04 9.72 11.97
N GLY A 33 6.72 9.63 11.94
CA GLY A 33 5.83 10.38 12.83
C GLY A 33 5.52 11.80 12.37
N LYS A 34 6.03 12.26 11.21
CA LYS A 34 5.69 13.58 10.68
C LYS A 34 4.26 13.57 10.17
N ARG A 35 3.44 14.50 10.67
CA ARG A 35 2.04 14.63 10.29
C ARG A 35 1.77 15.99 9.68
N LEU A 36 1.09 16.02 8.54
CA LEU A 36 0.53 17.24 7.98
C LEU A 36 -0.57 17.79 8.90
N LYS A 37 -0.93 19.06 8.70
CA LYS A 37 -2.12 19.63 9.31
C LYS A 37 -3.37 19.14 8.59
N TYR A 38 -4.52 19.25 9.24
CA TYR A 38 -5.80 19.04 8.57
C TYR A 38 -6.06 20.18 7.58
N PRO A 39 -6.69 19.90 6.42
CA PRO A 39 -7.27 18.61 6.02
C PRO A 39 -6.29 17.62 5.35
N GLN A 40 -5.09 18.05 4.96
CA GLN A 40 -4.14 17.24 4.17
C GLN A 40 -3.67 15.96 4.87
N ARG A 41 -3.80 15.91 6.21
CA ARG A 41 -3.54 14.70 6.98
C ARG A 41 -4.40 13.51 6.53
N TYR A 42 -5.65 13.74 6.09
CA TYR A 42 -6.51 12.65 5.62
C TYR A 42 -5.89 11.92 4.42
N ASP A 43 -5.42 12.67 3.44
CA ASP A 43 -4.78 12.12 2.24
C ASP A 43 -3.44 11.46 2.58
N GLN A 44 -2.66 12.05 3.49
CA GLN A 44 -1.42 11.47 3.98
C GLN A 44 -1.65 10.10 4.64
N GLU A 45 -2.67 9.99 5.49
CA GLU A 45 -3.02 8.75 6.17
C GLU A 45 -3.58 7.71 5.22
N ALA A 46 -4.43 8.12 4.27
CA ALA A 46 -4.93 7.26 3.22
C ALA A 46 -3.79 6.68 2.36
N LEU A 47 -2.81 7.51 1.97
CA LEU A 47 -1.63 7.09 1.23
C LEU A 47 -0.80 6.06 2.01
N LEU A 48 -0.55 6.31 3.31
CA LEU A 48 0.18 5.35 4.15
C LEU A 48 -0.59 4.03 4.30
N ASN A 49 -1.90 4.10 4.50
CA ASN A 49 -2.73 2.90 4.65
C ASN A 49 -2.76 2.08 3.36
N LEU A 50 -2.85 2.74 2.20
CA LEU A 50 -2.78 2.07 0.90
C LEU A 50 -1.42 1.37 0.70
N HIS A 51 -0.33 2.04 1.05
CA HIS A 51 1.02 1.46 0.97
C HIS A 51 1.15 0.23 1.87
N LYS A 52 0.63 0.28 3.11
CA LYS A 52 0.63 -0.86 4.03
C LYS A 52 -0.22 -2.02 3.53
N ALA A 53 -1.41 -1.73 3.01
CA ALA A 53 -2.29 -2.75 2.45
C ALA A 53 -1.59 -3.50 1.31
N LYS A 54 -0.90 -2.77 0.41
CA LYS A 54 -0.12 -3.37 -0.66
C LYS A 54 0.99 -4.28 -0.13
N MET A 55 1.81 -3.78 0.80
CA MET A 55 2.89 -4.56 1.42
C MET A 55 2.37 -5.84 2.06
N HIS A 56 1.25 -5.78 2.78
CA HIS A 56 0.67 -6.97 3.42
C HIS A 56 0.09 -7.97 2.41
N LEU A 57 -0.43 -7.50 1.27
CA LEU A 57 -0.86 -8.36 0.19
C LEU A 57 0.32 -9.06 -0.49
N GLU A 58 1.41 -8.33 -0.78
CA GLU A 58 2.67 -8.90 -1.28
C GLU A 58 3.18 -9.99 -0.34
N GLN A 59 3.28 -9.67 0.96
CA GLN A 59 3.68 -10.65 1.99
C GLN A 59 2.77 -11.87 2.05
N THR A 60 1.46 -11.69 1.82
CA THR A 60 0.50 -12.81 1.83
C THR A 60 0.73 -13.73 0.63
N LEU A 61 0.94 -13.18 -0.56
CA LEU A 61 1.23 -13.97 -1.76
C LEU A 61 2.55 -14.74 -1.61
N ASP A 62 3.61 -14.06 -1.14
CA ASP A 62 4.91 -14.68 -0.84
C ASP A 62 4.76 -15.86 0.14
N LEU A 63 4.01 -15.69 1.23
CA LEU A 63 3.79 -16.74 2.24
C LEU A 63 3.01 -17.94 1.69
N LEU A 64 2.20 -17.73 0.66
CA LEU A 64 1.45 -18.78 -0.02
C LEU A 64 2.28 -19.48 -1.11
N ASN A 65 3.52 -19.03 -1.35
CA ASN A 65 4.38 -19.44 -2.47
C ASN A 65 3.69 -19.26 -3.83
N ILE A 66 3.02 -18.12 -4.00
CA ILE A 66 2.35 -17.72 -5.23
C ILE A 66 3.04 -16.46 -5.75
#